data_AF-A0A1Q9RWY9-F1
#
_entry.id   AF-A0A1Q9RWY9-F1
#
_cell.length_a   1.000
_cell.length_b   1.000
_cell.length_c   1.000
_cell.angle_alpha   90.00
_cell.angle_beta   90.00
_cell.angle_gamma   90.00
#
_symmetry.space_group_name_H-M   'P 1'
#
loop_
_entity.id
_entity.type
_entity.pdbx_description
1 polymer ?
#
loop_
_entity_poly.entity_id
_entity_poly.type
_entity_poly.pdbx_seq_one_letter_code
_entity_poly.pdbx_strand_id
1 'polypeptide(L)'
;MNTVTGINAVGSDTVTDVDGIEQCLDQARDAVTAAASTLGARVPSLTELHAAAEGAIQVSTALADLVAIMMRQAPGVLDRAHQGVLNEVLADLRAVHGCLTTGPLLLAPARDALHLLGAHRHAGTTVPDAHNPALQPGPGPARDGLGKLCPGRGEPIDDVRVIHGVADVPEADPPHRSP
;
A
#
# COMPACT_ATOMS: atom_id res chain seq x y z
N MET A 1 20.22 -62.99 -20.22
CA MET A 1 18.83 -62.54 -20.05
C MET A 1 18.84 -61.42 -19.04
N ASN A 2 18.99 -60.18 -19.49
CA ASN A 2 19.01 -59.00 -18.61
C ASN A 2 17.78 -58.16 -18.92
N THR A 3 16.88 -58.11 -17.95
CA THR A 3 15.62 -57.37 -18.02
C THR A 3 15.91 -55.89 -17.79
N VAL A 4 15.70 -55.08 -18.82
CA VAL A 4 15.73 -53.62 -18.76
C VAL A 4 14.41 -53.15 -18.17
N THR A 5 14.45 -52.62 -16.95
CA THR A 5 13.28 -52.08 -16.26
C THR A 5 13.05 -50.63 -16.66
N GLY A 6 12.03 -50.44 -17.50
CA GLY A 6 10.99 -49.42 -17.39
C GLY A 6 11.38 -47.98 -17.08
N ILE A 7 11.33 -47.17 -18.14
CA ILE A 7 11.18 -45.72 -18.16
C ILE A 7 9.94 -45.34 -17.31
N ASN A 8 10.14 -44.63 -16.19
CA ASN A 8 9.04 -44.01 -15.48
C ASN A 8 8.61 -42.74 -16.22
N ALA A 9 7.36 -42.74 -16.66
CA ALA A 9 6.66 -41.59 -17.20
C ALA A 9 6.60 -40.48 -16.15
N VAL A 10 7.27 -39.37 -16.42
CA VAL A 10 7.06 -38.10 -15.73
C VAL A 10 5.73 -37.56 -16.25
N GLY A 11 4.65 -37.95 -15.59
CA GLY A 11 3.29 -37.52 -15.89
C GLY A 11 3.03 -36.11 -15.37
N SER A 12 2.73 -35.21 -16.31
CA SER A 12 1.91 -33.98 -16.22
C SER A 12 1.46 -33.51 -14.84
N ASP A 13 2.30 -32.74 -14.16
CA ASP A 13 1.97 -31.94 -12.95
C ASP A 13 2.00 -30.43 -13.25
N THR A 14 1.69 -30.03 -14.50
CA THR A 14 1.78 -28.63 -14.96
C THR A 14 0.44 -27.90 -15.02
N VAL A 15 -0.68 -28.59 -14.79
CA VAL A 15 -2.03 -27.99 -14.84
C VAL A 15 -2.44 -27.38 -13.49
N THR A 16 -1.67 -27.60 -12.42
CA THR A 16 -1.94 -27.11 -11.06
C THR A 16 -1.24 -25.79 -10.70
N ASP A 17 -0.49 -25.17 -11.62
CA ASP A 17 0.37 -24.01 -11.31
C ASP A 17 -0.30 -22.65 -11.57
N VAL A 18 -1.03 -22.50 -12.68
CA VAL A 18 -1.69 -21.23 -13.04
C VAL A 18 -2.89 -20.94 -12.13
N ASP A 19 -3.75 -21.94 -11.90
CA ASP A 19 -4.90 -21.83 -10.99
C ASP A 19 -4.46 -21.46 -9.56
N GLY A 20 -3.28 -21.96 -9.14
CA GLY A 20 -2.68 -21.62 -7.85
C GLY A 20 -2.22 -20.17 -7.76
N ILE A 21 -1.62 -19.63 -8.83
CA ILE A 21 -1.22 -18.22 -8.91
C ILE A 21 -2.45 -17.31 -8.88
N GLU A 22 -3.48 -17.62 -9.69
CA GLU A 22 -4.72 -16.84 -9.73
C GLU A 22 -5.40 -16.81 -8.36
N GLN A 23 -5.53 -17.97 -7.71
CA GLN A 23 -6.12 -18.07 -6.37
C GLN A 23 -5.32 -17.26 -5.34
N CYS A 24 -3.98 -17.28 -5.41
CA CYS A 24 -3.14 -16.51 -4.50
C CYS A 24 -3.32 -15.00 -4.69
N LEU A 25 -3.40 -14.54 -5.94
CA LEU A 25 -3.61 -13.13 -6.27
C LEU A 25 -5.01 -12.65 -5.87
N ASP A 26 -6.04 -13.48 -6.04
CA ASP A 26 -7.40 -13.18 -5.58
C ASP A 26 -7.45 -13.04 -4.05
N GLN A 27 -6.82 -13.96 -3.31
CA GLN A 27 -6.73 -13.87 -1.85
C GLN A 27 -6.01 -12.59 -1.40
N ALA A 28 -4.92 -12.23 -2.07
CA ALA A 28 -4.19 -11.00 -1.77
C ALA A 28 -5.05 -9.75 -2.04
N ARG A 29 -5.78 -9.71 -3.17
CA ARG A 29 -6.72 -8.63 -3.51
C ARG A 29 -7.82 -8.49 -2.46
N ASP A 30 -8.43 -9.61 -2.06
CA ASP A 30 -9.53 -9.62 -1.10
C ASP A 30 -9.04 -9.14 0.28
N ALA A 31 -7.83 -9.54 0.71
CA ALA A 31 -7.20 -9.07 1.94
C ALA A 31 -6.94 -7.55 1.92
N VAL A 32 -6.41 -7.01 0.82
CA VAL A 32 -6.19 -5.56 0.66
C VAL A 32 -7.52 -4.80 0.67
N THR A 33 -8.55 -5.34 0.02
CA THR A 33 -9.89 -4.75 -0.01
C THR A 33 -10.54 -4.71 1.37
N ALA A 34 -10.40 -5.79 2.14
CA ALA A 34 -10.90 -5.87 3.52
C ALA A 34 -10.16 -4.89 4.45
N ALA A 35 -8.84 -4.75 4.30
CA ALA A 35 -8.05 -3.77 5.04
C ALA A 35 -8.49 -2.33 4.73
N ALA A 36 -8.65 -1.99 3.45
CA ALA A 36 -9.14 -0.67 3.03
C ALA A 36 -10.55 -0.39 3.58
N SER A 37 -11.46 -1.35 3.52
CA SER A 37 -12.82 -1.23 4.07
C SER A 37 -12.79 -0.99 5.58
N THR A 38 -11.92 -1.70 6.31
CA THR A 38 -11.77 -1.55 7.77
C THR A 38 -11.25 -0.17 8.14
N LEU A 39 -10.26 0.36 7.39
CA LEU A 39 -9.71 1.70 7.57
C LEU A 39 -10.73 2.80 7.23
N GLY A 40 -11.62 2.56 6.26
CA GLY A 40 -12.67 3.51 5.87
C GLY A 40 -13.88 3.53 6.80
N ALA A 41 -14.15 2.46 7.55
CA ALA A 41 -15.34 2.33 8.38
C ALA A 41 -15.28 3.12 9.70
N ARG A 42 -14.09 3.52 10.16
CA ARG A 42 -13.90 4.29 11.41
C ARG A 42 -12.57 5.04 11.40
N VAL A 43 -12.38 5.93 12.36
CA VAL A 43 -11.06 6.53 12.61
C VAL A 43 -10.09 5.43 13.07
N PRO A 44 -9.00 5.16 12.34
CA PRO A 44 -8.02 4.17 12.73
C PRO A 44 -7.14 4.70 13.88
N SER A 45 -6.68 3.78 14.72
CA SER A 45 -5.63 4.08 15.70
C SER A 45 -4.28 4.27 14.99
N LEU A 46 -3.33 4.90 15.70
CA LEU A 46 -1.99 5.12 15.17
C LEU A 46 -1.27 3.81 14.81
N THR A 47 -1.45 2.77 15.63
CA THR A 47 -0.89 1.43 15.39
C THR A 47 -1.47 0.80 14.12
N GLU A 48 -2.76 0.98 13.87
CA GLU A 48 -3.43 0.48 12.66
C GLU A 48 -2.96 1.21 11.41
N LEU A 49 -2.79 2.54 11.47
CA LEU A 49 -2.21 3.31 10.36
C LEU A 49 -0.77 2.88 10.07
N HIS A 50 0.05 2.67 11.11
CA HIS A 50 1.41 2.17 10.95
C HIS A 50 1.43 0.78 10.30
N ALA A 51 0.60 -0.15 10.79
CA ALA A 51 0.49 -1.49 10.23
C ALA A 51 0.00 -1.47 8.78
N ALA A 52 -0.94 -0.58 8.44
CA ALA A 52 -1.42 -0.40 7.07
C ALA A 52 -0.32 0.13 6.14
N ALA A 53 0.46 1.13 6.58
CA ALA A 53 1.57 1.67 5.79
C ALA A 53 2.67 0.63 5.56
N GLU A 54 3.05 -0.13 6.59
CA GLU A 54 4.02 -1.22 6.49
C GLU A 54 3.50 -2.35 5.58
N GLY A 55 2.24 -2.75 5.73
CA GLY A 55 1.61 -3.75 4.86
C GLY A 55 1.58 -3.30 3.39
N ALA A 56 1.26 -2.03 3.12
CA ALA A 56 1.26 -1.47 1.77
C ALA A 56 2.66 -1.49 1.13
N ILE A 57 3.72 -1.20 1.91
CA ILE A 57 5.12 -1.34 1.48
C ILE A 57 5.42 -2.79 1.09
N GLN A 58 5.08 -3.75 1.96
CA GLN A 58 5.34 -5.18 1.73
C GLN A 58 4.62 -5.71 0.49
N VAL A 59 3.32 -5.38 0.33
CA VAL A 59 2.53 -5.79 -0.84
C VAL A 59 3.09 -5.19 -2.13
N SER A 60 3.43 -3.90 -2.12
CA SER A 60 3.99 -3.23 -3.32
C SER A 60 5.33 -3.84 -3.73
N THR A 61 6.20 -4.16 -2.76
CA THR A 61 7.47 -4.85 -3.03
C THR A 61 7.26 -6.24 -3.62
N ALA A 62 6.35 -7.04 -3.05
CA ALA A 62 6.04 -8.37 -3.57
C ALA A 62 5.46 -8.33 -4.99
N LEU A 63 4.60 -7.35 -5.30
CA LEU A 63 4.09 -7.13 -6.66
C LEU A 63 5.20 -6.69 -7.62
N ALA A 64 6.14 -5.86 -7.17
CA ALA A 64 7.30 -5.48 -8.00
C ALA A 64 8.14 -6.72 -8.36
N ASP A 65 8.41 -7.60 -7.40
CA ASP A 65 9.15 -8.85 -7.63
C ASP A 65 8.44 -9.77 -8.62
N LEU A 66 7.11 -9.90 -8.50
CA LEU A 66 6.29 -10.66 -9.45
C LEU A 66 6.39 -10.08 -10.87
N VAL A 67 6.24 -8.77 -11.02
CA VAL A 67 6.38 -8.09 -12.33
C VAL A 67 7.79 -8.29 -12.89
N ALA A 68 8.82 -8.25 -12.06
CA ALA A 68 10.19 -8.53 -12.49
C ALA A 68 10.35 -9.98 -12.98
N ILE A 69 9.67 -10.96 -12.37
CA ILE A 69 9.62 -12.34 -12.85
C ILE A 69 8.92 -12.39 -14.21
N MET A 70 7.76 -11.76 -14.37
CA MET A 70 7.01 -11.72 -15.64
C MET A 70 7.87 -11.15 -16.77
N MET A 71 8.59 -10.06 -16.52
CA MET A 71 9.53 -9.48 -17.49
C MET A 71 10.62 -10.46 -17.93
N ARG A 72 11.13 -11.30 -17.01
CA ARG A 72 12.15 -12.31 -17.33
C ARG A 72 11.58 -13.48 -18.13
N GLN A 73 10.33 -13.87 -17.87
CA GLN A 73 9.70 -15.02 -18.52
C GLN A 73 9.05 -14.67 -19.87
N ALA A 74 8.60 -13.43 -20.07
CA ALA A 74 7.90 -13.01 -21.29
C ALA A 74 8.62 -13.35 -22.61
N PRO A 75 9.95 -13.18 -22.76
CA PRO A 75 10.66 -13.56 -23.98
C PRO A 75 10.70 -15.07 -24.26
N GLY A 76 10.48 -15.90 -23.23
CA GLY A 76 10.40 -17.36 -23.38
C GLY A 76 9.02 -17.82 -23.87
N VAL A 77 7.99 -17.00 -23.68
CA VAL A 77 6.60 -17.30 -24.07
C VAL A 77 6.24 -16.68 -25.41
N LEU A 78 6.73 -15.46 -25.69
CA LEU A 78 6.48 -14.74 -26.94
C LEU A 78 7.61 -14.99 -27.92
N ASP A 79 7.31 -15.68 -29.02
CA ASP A 79 8.29 -15.99 -30.07
C ASP A 79 8.67 -14.76 -30.93
N ARG A 80 9.56 -14.97 -31.91
CA ARG A 80 10.00 -13.90 -32.83
C ARG A 80 8.89 -13.33 -33.71
N ALA A 81 7.81 -14.08 -33.95
CA ALA A 81 6.69 -13.58 -34.74
C ALA A 81 5.91 -12.50 -33.97
N HIS A 82 6.01 -12.49 -32.64
CA HIS A 82 5.34 -11.55 -31.74
C HIS A 82 6.28 -10.48 -31.15
N GLN A 83 7.41 -10.19 -31.79
CA GLN A 83 8.43 -9.28 -31.25
C GLN A 83 7.88 -7.87 -30.93
N GLY A 84 6.94 -7.36 -31.73
CA GLY A 84 6.29 -6.07 -31.48
C GLY A 84 5.51 -6.07 -30.16
N VAL A 85 4.62 -7.07 -29.99
CA VAL A 85 3.82 -7.28 -28.77
C VAL A 85 4.72 -7.50 -27.56
N LEU A 86 5.80 -8.29 -27.69
CA LEU A 86 6.77 -8.50 -26.61
C LEU A 86 7.39 -7.18 -26.15
N ASN A 87 7.76 -6.30 -27.08
CA ASN A 87 8.35 -5.00 -26.72
C ASN A 87 7.37 -4.11 -25.96
N GLU A 88 6.10 -4.07 -26.39
CA GLU A 88 5.02 -3.32 -25.72
C GLU A 88 4.77 -3.86 -24.31
N VAL A 89 4.56 -5.17 -24.17
CA VAL A 89 4.36 -5.82 -22.86
C VAL A 89 5.54 -5.54 -21.93
N LEU A 90 6.78 -5.63 -22.42
CA LEU A 90 7.95 -5.31 -21.60
C LEU A 90 8.06 -3.82 -21.26
N ALA A 91 7.55 -2.91 -22.09
CA ALA A 91 7.51 -1.48 -21.78
C ALA A 91 6.50 -1.21 -20.64
N ASP A 92 5.30 -1.78 -20.75
CA ASP A 92 4.25 -1.65 -19.73
C ASP A 92 4.67 -2.27 -18.40
N LEU A 93 5.23 -3.49 -18.42
CA LEU A 93 5.72 -4.14 -17.20
C LEU A 93 6.85 -3.33 -16.54
N ARG A 94 7.73 -2.68 -17.32
CA ARG A 94 8.74 -1.76 -16.75
C ARG A 94 8.11 -0.54 -16.10
N ALA A 95 7.08 0.03 -16.72
CA ALA A 95 6.35 1.16 -16.14
C ALA A 95 5.70 0.76 -14.81
N VAL A 96 5.00 -0.37 -14.79
CA VAL A 96 4.37 -0.92 -13.58
C VAL A 96 5.42 -1.20 -12.49
N HIS A 97 6.53 -1.88 -12.83
CA HIS A 97 7.62 -2.12 -11.90
C HIS A 97 8.20 -0.81 -11.32
N GLY A 98 8.38 0.21 -12.15
CA GLY A 98 8.82 1.54 -11.71
C GLY A 98 7.87 2.18 -10.69
N CYS A 99 6.57 2.10 -10.94
CA CYS A 99 5.55 2.59 -10.00
C CYS A 99 5.57 1.82 -8.67
N LEU A 100 5.62 0.48 -8.73
CA LEU A 100 5.59 -0.39 -7.55
C LEU A 100 6.85 -0.31 -6.69
N THR A 101 7.99 0.02 -7.28
CA THR A 101 9.24 0.26 -6.55
C THR A 101 9.32 1.68 -5.96
N THR A 102 8.74 2.66 -6.63
CA THR A 102 8.73 4.06 -6.15
C THR A 102 7.73 4.27 -5.01
N GLY A 103 6.55 3.64 -5.07
CA GLY A 103 5.50 3.78 -4.05
C GLY A 103 5.98 3.54 -2.61
N PRO A 104 6.65 2.42 -2.31
CA PRO A 104 7.25 2.15 -1.00
C PRO A 104 8.20 3.23 -0.50
N LEU A 105 9.03 3.81 -1.38
CA LEU A 105 9.96 4.88 -1.01
C LEU A 105 9.23 6.14 -0.57
N LEU A 106 8.05 6.41 -1.14
CA LEU A 106 7.19 7.53 -0.75
C LEU A 106 6.43 7.24 0.56
N LEU A 107 6.13 5.97 0.85
CA LEU A 107 5.43 5.56 2.08
C LEU A 107 6.35 5.43 3.29
N ALA A 108 7.63 5.10 3.10
CA ALA A 108 8.57 4.87 4.20
C ALA A 108 8.66 6.05 5.20
N PRO A 109 8.78 7.32 4.78
CA PRO A 109 8.79 8.45 5.72
C PRO A 109 7.50 8.56 6.55
N ALA A 110 6.34 8.27 5.94
CA ALA A 110 5.06 8.31 6.64
C ALA A 110 4.98 7.19 7.69
N ARG A 111 5.41 5.97 7.34
CA ARG A 111 5.53 4.86 8.29
C ARG A 111 6.43 5.22 9.47
N ASP A 112 7.62 5.76 9.20
CA ASP A 112 8.61 6.09 10.23
C ASP A 112 8.08 7.19 11.17
N ALA A 113 7.36 8.18 10.63
CA ALA A 113 6.68 9.20 11.43
C ALA A 113 5.60 8.60 12.34
N LEU A 114 4.79 7.66 11.84
CA LEU A 114 3.76 6.96 12.63
C LEU A 114 4.39 6.14 13.77
N HIS A 115 5.52 5.48 13.50
CA HIS A 115 6.28 4.73 14.50
C HIS A 115 6.78 5.65 15.63
N LEU A 116 7.37 6.80 15.25
CA LEU A 116 7.90 7.78 16.19
C LEU A 116 6.80 8.35 17.10
N LEU A 117 5.66 8.73 16.51
CA LEU A 117 4.50 9.22 17.26
C LEU A 117 3.99 8.18 18.27
N GLY A 118 4.03 6.90 17.89
CA GLY A 118 3.69 5.78 18.78
C GLY A 118 4.62 5.72 19.98
N ALA A 119 5.94 5.79 19.76
CA ALA A 119 6.94 5.76 20.83
C ALA A 119 6.79 6.93 21.83
N HIS A 120 6.50 8.13 21.34
CA HIS A 120 6.36 9.33 22.18
C HIS A 120 5.15 9.26 23.11
N ARG A 121 4.05 8.62 22.66
CA ARG A 121 2.85 8.43 23.50
C ARG A 121 3.11 7.50 24.69
N HIS A 122 4.07 6.58 24.57
CA HIS A 122 4.42 5.66 25.65
C HIS A 122 5.47 6.25 26.61
N ALA A 123 6.32 7.17 26.13
CA ALA A 123 7.36 7.82 26.94
C ALA A 123 6.81 8.90 27.90
N GLY A 124 5.59 9.42 27.67
CA GLY A 124 5.00 10.51 28.45
C GLY A 124 4.39 10.16 29.81
N THR A 125 4.40 8.88 30.23
CA THR A 125 3.63 8.42 31.42
C THR A 125 4.46 8.26 32.70
N THR A 126 5.78 8.46 32.66
CA THR A 126 6.55 8.63 33.89
C THR A 126 6.74 10.11 34.16
N VAL A 127 5.67 10.78 34.59
CA VAL A 127 5.89 11.90 35.50
C VAL A 127 6.57 11.26 36.70
N PRO A 128 7.84 11.56 37.02
CA PRO A 128 8.42 11.10 38.27
C PRO A 128 7.46 11.59 39.35
N ASP A 129 6.86 10.65 40.07
CA ASP A 129 6.07 10.93 41.26
C ASP A 129 6.99 11.78 42.12
N ALA A 130 6.75 13.09 42.07
CA ALA A 130 7.48 14.04 42.86
C ALA A 130 7.05 13.68 44.28
N HIS A 131 7.83 12.80 44.90
CA HIS A 131 7.79 12.57 46.32
C HIS A 131 7.60 13.95 46.93
N ASN A 132 6.45 14.08 47.57
CA ASN A 132 5.96 15.25 48.24
C ASN A 132 6.41 15.13 49.70
N PRO A 133 7.61 15.59 50.08
CA PRO A 133 7.84 15.99 51.44
C PRO A 133 7.39 17.46 51.55
N ALA A 134 6.56 17.73 52.54
CA ALA A 134 6.17 19.06 53.00
C ALA A 134 4.96 19.72 52.31
N LEU A 135 3.79 19.32 52.81
CA LEU A 135 2.89 20.29 53.44
C LEU A 135 3.68 21.34 54.25
N GLN A 136 3.85 22.54 53.72
CA GLN A 136 3.81 23.76 54.52
C GLN A 136 2.97 24.82 53.79
N PRO A 137 1.80 25.20 54.33
CA PRO A 137 0.96 26.25 53.78
C PRO A 137 1.50 27.63 54.22
N GLY A 138 2.03 28.40 53.28
CA GLY A 138 2.33 29.82 53.47
C GLY A 138 1.18 30.71 52.96
N PRO A 139 0.77 31.76 53.69
CA PRO A 139 -0.29 32.67 53.27
C PRO A 139 0.23 33.63 52.18
N GLY A 140 -0.45 33.64 51.04
CA GLY A 140 -0.13 34.53 49.92
C GLY A 140 -0.64 35.96 50.09
N PRO A 141 -0.14 36.90 49.27
CA PRO A 141 -0.82 38.17 49.04
C PRO A 141 -1.46 38.24 47.64
N ALA A 142 -2.67 38.79 47.68
CA ALA A 142 -3.44 39.56 46.71
C ALA A 142 -2.98 39.61 45.22
N ARG A 143 -3.93 39.15 44.41
CA ARG A 143 -4.26 39.52 43.03
C ARG A 143 -3.99 41.01 42.71
N ASP A 144 -3.55 41.28 41.48
CA ASP A 144 -4.20 42.22 40.56
C ASP A 144 -3.49 42.20 39.20
N GLY A 145 -4.25 42.08 38.10
CA GLY A 145 -3.65 42.11 36.76
C GLY A 145 -4.54 41.61 35.64
N LEU A 146 -5.65 42.31 35.39
CA LEU A 146 -6.42 42.23 34.14
C LEU A 146 -5.53 42.51 32.92
N GLY A 147 -5.65 41.69 31.86
CA GLY A 147 -4.99 41.97 30.59
C GLY A 147 -5.39 41.07 29.42
N LYS A 148 -6.50 41.45 28.74
CA LYS A 148 -6.76 41.40 27.28
C LYS A 148 -6.51 40.07 26.53
N LEU A 149 -7.58 39.35 26.14
CA LEU A 149 -8.27 39.43 24.83
C LEU A 149 -7.36 39.24 23.60
N CYS A 150 -7.53 38.11 22.91
CA CYS A 150 -7.58 38.01 21.44
C CYS A 150 -8.36 36.73 21.02
N PRO A 151 -9.51 36.84 20.34
CA PRO A 151 -10.18 35.72 19.70
C PRO A 151 -9.62 35.53 18.28
N GLY A 152 -8.88 34.45 18.06
CA GLY A 152 -8.36 34.05 16.74
C GLY A 152 -9.41 33.26 15.97
N ARG A 153 -10.00 33.92 14.98
CA ARG A 153 -11.00 33.44 14.01
C ARG A 153 -10.38 32.33 13.15
N GLY A 154 -10.88 31.09 13.27
CA GLY A 154 -10.57 30.00 12.33
C GLY A 154 -11.47 30.14 11.10
N GLU A 155 -10.86 30.35 9.93
CA GLU A 155 -11.57 30.38 8.65
C GLU A 155 -12.02 28.98 8.23
N PRO A 156 -13.17 28.86 7.53
CA PRO A 156 -13.58 27.61 6.91
C PRO A 156 -12.67 27.30 5.72
N ILE A 157 -12.07 26.11 5.70
CA ILE A 157 -11.33 25.60 4.55
C ILE A 157 -12.37 25.22 3.49
N ASP A 158 -12.31 25.94 2.37
CA ASP A 158 -13.14 25.78 1.19
C ASP A 158 -13.04 24.37 0.57
N ASP A 159 -14.22 23.93 0.11
CA ASP A 159 -14.53 22.93 -0.90
C ASP A 159 -13.34 22.33 -1.69
N VAL A 160 -13.04 21.07 -1.39
CA VAL A 160 -12.32 20.18 -2.31
C VAL A 160 -13.29 19.79 -3.43
N ARG A 161 -13.27 20.55 -4.52
CA ARG A 161 -13.90 20.17 -5.79
C ARG A 161 -13.25 18.89 -6.31
N VAL A 162 -13.93 17.77 -6.16
CA VAL A 162 -13.61 16.51 -6.84
C VAL A 162 -13.84 16.73 -8.34
N ILE A 163 -12.77 16.91 -9.09
CA ILE A 163 -12.82 16.95 -10.56
C ILE A 163 -12.96 15.50 -11.04
N HIS A 164 -14.19 15.04 -11.25
CA HIS A 164 -14.46 13.85 -12.05
C HIS A 164 -14.23 14.18 -13.53
N GLY A 165 -12.97 14.11 -13.96
CA GLY A 165 -12.62 14.03 -15.37
C GLY A 165 -12.80 12.61 -15.88
N VAL A 166 -14.03 12.23 -16.20
CA VAL A 166 -14.29 11.03 -17.02
C VAL A 166 -14.00 11.45 -18.45
N ALA A 167 -12.87 10.99 -19.00
CA ALA A 167 -12.60 11.11 -20.42
C ALA A 167 -13.57 10.19 -21.17
N ASP A 168 -14.41 10.80 -22.02
CA ASP A 168 -15.15 10.10 -23.06
C ASP A 168 -14.18 9.27 -23.90
N VAL A 169 -14.33 7.94 -23.83
CA VAL A 169 -13.63 7.02 -24.72
C VAL A 169 -14.40 7.00 -26.04
N PRO A 170 -13.79 7.39 -27.17
CA PRO A 170 -14.47 7.34 -28.46
C PRO A 170 -14.78 5.89 -28.84
N GLU A 171 -16.07 5.62 -29.01
CA GLU A 171 -16.63 4.35 -29.49
C GLU A 171 -16.04 4.03 -30.88
N ALA A 172 -15.31 2.90 -30.97
CA ALA A 172 -14.69 2.46 -32.20
C ALA A 172 -15.75 1.89 -33.16
N ASP A 173 -15.79 2.48 -34.36
CA ASP A 173 -16.67 2.12 -35.48
C ASP A 173 -16.41 0.67 -35.94
N PRO A 174 -17.43 -0.21 -36.03
CA PRO A 174 -17.22 -1.60 -36.43
C PRO A 174 -16.86 -1.74 -37.93
N PRO A 175 -16.02 -2.72 -38.30
CA PRO A 175 -15.57 -2.89 -39.67
C PRO A 175 -16.72 -3.36 -40.59
N HIS A 176 -17.00 -2.56 -41.62
CA HIS A 176 -17.84 -2.93 -42.75
C HIS A 176 -17.34 -4.23 -43.39
N ARG A 177 -18.13 -5.30 -43.29
CA ARG A 177 -18.00 -6.47 -44.16
C ARG A 177 -18.54 -6.12 -45.54
N SER A 178 -17.66 -6.07 -46.53
CA SER A 178 -18.06 -6.12 -47.93
C SER A 178 -18.33 -7.57 -48.38
N PRO A 179 -19.30 -7.78 -49.29
CA PRO A 179 -19.77 -9.08 -49.75
C PRO A 179 -18.79 -9.85 -50.65
#